data_AF-A0A1D7VVG6-F1
#
_entry.id   AF-A0A1D7VVG6-F1
#
_cell.length_a   1.000
_cell.length_b   1.000
_cell.length_c   1.000
_cell.angle_alpha   90.00
_cell.angle_beta   90.00
_cell.angle_gamma   90.00
#
_symmetry.space_group_name_H-M   'P 1'
#
loop_
_entity.id
_entity.type
_entity.pdbx_description
1 polymer ?
#
loop_
_entity_poly.entity_id
_entity_poly.type
_entity_poly.pdbx_seq_one_letter_code
_entity_poly.pdbx_strand_id
1 'polypeptide(L)'
;MAKRRANGEGTITKRTDGRYHAAAYVYRPDGTRVRKFVYGKTREEVGNKLIELQEKTRQGIPAATSAMPFGDFLTYWLAVIAPARLKPATLNSYEGLSRLYIKPALGKKKLNRLSPTDIRLFLAEFKSGCLCCLRGVDAARAKEDRTCCAVNKCCKRRPSARTVQYVHAVLRSALQQAVREELIARNVARIVETPTIERQEVRPLDAAEARILLKTARKHRLYALWLLLISTGLRRGEALGLTWSDIDLGTGQLRVRRNLQRIKRELLFGTPKTARSLRTVSLPRKCVDALIAHQAQQEQERKVAGAKWQPVPGHPSGLVFTTATGRATDPRSLNRMLTILCRDAKVRRVRVHDLRHTCASLLLAQGVDPRTIMETLGHSTITMTLDTYAHVMQTTLKAAADRMDDALGVDEPTEDEEGGPGCAPAA
;
A
#
# COMPACT_ATOMS: atom_id res chain seq x y z
N MET A 1 35.10 -22.55 -58.78
CA MET A 1 33.77 -22.90 -58.24
C MET A 1 33.55 -22.13 -56.94
N ALA A 2 32.51 -21.31 -56.84
CA ALA A 2 32.26 -20.50 -55.63
C ALA A 2 31.99 -21.43 -54.43
N LYS A 3 32.85 -21.32 -53.40
CA LYS A 3 32.79 -22.12 -52.16
C LYS A 3 31.38 -21.98 -51.55
N ARG A 4 30.64 -23.09 -51.49
CA ARG A 4 29.28 -23.14 -50.93
C ARG A 4 29.36 -22.62 -49.48
N ARG A 5 28.65 -21.53 -49.17
CA ARG A 5 28.64 -20.90 -47.85
C ARG A 5 28.25 -21.90 -46.77
N ALA A 6 28.83 -21.78 -45.58
CA ALA A 6 28.54 -22.69 -44.48
C ALA A 6 27.07 -22.60 -44.05
N ASN A 7 26.48 -23.74 -43.65
CA ASN A 7 25.10 -23.79 -43.18
C ASN A 7 24.90 -22.83 -41.99
N GLY A 8 24.07 -21.80 -42.18
CA GLY A 8 23.75 -20.81 -41.15
C GLY A 8 24.31 -19.40 -41.37
N GLU A 9 25.18 -19.18 -42.36
CA GLU A 9 25.74 -17.84 -42.65
C GLU A 9 24.69 -16.84 -43.16
N GLY A 10 23.56 -17.33 -43.69
CA GLY A 10 22.47 -16.50 -44.21
C GLY A 10 22.78 -15.89 -45.58
N THR A 11 21.83 -15.96 -46.51
CA THR A 11 21.96 -15.34 -47.84
C THR A 11 21.23 -14.00 -47.84
N ILE A 12 21.91 -12.92 -48.22
CA ILE A 12 21.29 -11.62 -48.47
C ILE A 12 20.85 -11.59 -49.93
N THR A 13 19.55 -11.44 -50.18
CA THR A 13 18.94 -11.46 -51.51
C THR A 13 18.19 -10.17 -51.80
N LYS A 14 18.34 -9.65 -53.01
CA LYS A 14 17.60 -8.47 -53.49
C LYS A 14 16.21 -8.91 -53.95
N ARG A 15 15.16 -8.20 -53.50
CA ARG A 15 13.77 -8.42 -53.87
C ARG A 15 13.43 -7.67 -55.16
N THR A 16 12.31 -8.05 -55.75
CA THR A 16 11.70 -7.38 -56.92
C THR A 16 11.34 -5.92 -56.65
N ASP A 17 11.06 -5.56 -55.39
CA ASP A 17 10.76 -4.19 -54.93
C ASP A 17 12.00 -3.30 -54.70
N GLY A 18 13.20 -3.76 -55.07
CA GLY A 18 14.46 -3.04 -54.91
C GLY A 18 15.07 -3.09 -53.51
N ARG A 19 14.37 -3.65 -52.49
CA ARG A 19 14.90 -3.83 -51.13
C ARG A 19 15.72 -5.11 -50.99
N TYR A 20 16.57 -5.17 -49.97
CA TYR A 20 17.31 -6.39 -49.61
C TYR A 20 16.60 -7.10 -48.45
N HIS A 21 16.70 -8.42 -48.42
CA HIS A 21 16.29 -9.22 -47.28
C HIS A 21 17.31 -10.32 -46.97
N ALA A 22 17.37 -10.72 -45.70
CA ALA A 22 18.12 -11.87 -45.25
C ALA A 22 17.33 -12.63 -44.21
N ALA A 23 17.66 -13.90 -44.01
CA ALA A 23 16.97 -14.76 -43.05
C ALA A 23 17.97 -15.49 -42.15
N ALA A 24 17.67 -15.52 -40.86
CA ALA A 24 18.38 -16.33 -39.87
C ALA A 24 17.39 -17.12 -39.01
N TYR A 25 17.82 -18.30 -38.59
CA TYR A 25 17.08 -19.12 -37.62
C TYR A 25 17.35 -18.58 -36.22
N VAL A 26 16.28 -18.33 -35.47
CA VAL A 26 16.36 -17.92 -34.07
C VAL A 26 15.66 -18.95 -33.21
N TYR A 27 16.23 -19.24 -32.05
CA TYR A 27 15.60 -20.12 -31.07
C TYR A 27 14.42 -19.42 -30.39
N ARG A 28 13.33 -20.17 -30.24
CA ARG A 28 12.24 -19.87 -29.33
C ARG A 28 12.55 -20.42 -27.93
N PRO A 29 11.88 -19.90 -26.89
CA PRO A 29 11.96 -20.46 -25.53
C PRO A 29 11.58 -21.95 -25.45
N ASP A 30 10.72 -22.43 -26.37
CA ASP A 30 10.30 -23.84 -26.48
C ASP A 30 11.34 -24.76 -27.14
N GLY A 31 12.55 -24.25 -27.45
CA GLY A 31 13.62 -24.98 -28.13
C GLY A 31 13.45 -25.10 -29.65
N THR A 32 12.31 -24.67 -30.21
CA THR A 32 12.09 -24.72 -31.66
C THR A 32 12.83 -23.59 -32.38
N ARG A 33 13.23 -23.84 -33.63
CA ARG A 33 13.90 -22.85 -34.49
C ARG A 33 12.88 -22.20 -35.42
N VAL A 34 12.79 -20.87 -35.42
CA VAL A 34 11.97 -20.12 -36.38
C VAL A 34 12.84 -19.25 -37.26
N ARG A 35 12.54 -19.26 -38.55
CA ARG A 35 13.19 -18.40 -39.54
C ARG A 35 12.62 -16.99 -39.48
N LYS A 36 13.45 -16.01 -39.12
CA LYS A 36 13.10 -14.58 -39.15
C LYS A 36 13.75 -13.89 -40.34
N PHE A 37 12.99 -13.02 -41.00
CA PHE A 37 13.47 -12.18 -42.09
C PHE A 37 13.78 -10.78 -41.59
N VAL A 38 14.92 -10.24 -42.02
CA VAL A 38 15.32 -8.84 -41.85
C VAL A 38 15.30 -8.15 -43.20
N TYR A 39 14.87 -6.89 -43.23
CA TYR A 39 14.72 -6.10 -44.46
C TYR A 39 15.48 -4.77 -44.34
N GLY A 40 15.92 -4.23 -45.47
CA GLY A 40 16.65 -2.95 -45.55
C GLY A 40 16.72 -2.42 -46.97
N LYS A 41 17.11 -1.15 -47.11
CA LYS A 41 17.28 -0.48 -48.40
C LYS A 41 18.63 -0.81 -49.03
N THR A 42 19.67 -1.03 -48.22
CA THR A 42 21.01 -1.39 -48.68
C THR A 42 21.41 -2.79 -48.24
N ARG A 43 22.36 -3.40 -48.96
CA ARG A 43 22.91 -4.73 -48.63
C ARG A 43 23.63 -4.73 -47.28
N GLU A 44 24.34 -3.64 -46.97
CA GLU A 44 25.09 -3.46 -45.73
C GLU A 44 24.16 -3.33 -44.51
N GLU A 45 23.07 -2.56 -44.62
CA GLU A 45 22.05 -2.43 -43.56
C GLU A 45 21.45 -3.80 -43.20
N VAL A 46 21.17 -4.63 -44.21
CA VAL A 46 20.64 -5.98 -44.01
C VAL A 46 21.71 -6.93 -43.43
N GLY A 47 22.97 -6.77 -43.82
CA GLY A 47 24.11 -7.51 -43.26
C GLY A 47 24.28 -7.24 -41.77
N ASN A 48 24.28 -5.97 -41.34
CA ASN A 48 24.40 -5.58 -39.93
C ASN A 48 23.21 -6.14 -39.11
N LYS A 49 21.99 -6.04 -39.63
CA LYS A 49 20.79 -6.62 -38.99
C LYS A 49 20.85 -8.14 -38.88
N LEU A 50 21.46 -8.83 -39.86
CA LEU A 50 21.63 -10.27 -39.84
C LEU A 50 22.65 -10.71 -38.77
N ILE A 51 23.79 -10.02 -38.70
CA ILE A 51 24.85 -10.25 -37.70
C ILE A 51 24.28 -10.05 -36.29
N GLU A 52 23.55 -8.96 -36.05
CA GLU A 52 22.91 -8.69 -34.75
C GLU A 52 21.90 -9.78 -34.36
N LEU A 53 21.15 -10.32 -35.35
CA LEU A 53 20.19 -11.40 -35.11
C LEU A 53 20.88 -12.72 -34.77
N GLN A 54 21.98 -13.04 -35.47
CA GLN A 54 22.81 -14.21 -35.21
C GLN A 54 23.51 -14.11 -33.85
N GLU A 55 24.01 -12.94 -33.48
CA GLU A 55 24.68 -12.70 -32.21
C GLU A 55 23.73 -12.86 -31.02
N LYS A 56 22.51 -12.30 -31.11
CA LYS A 56 21.46 -12.54 -30.11
C LYS A 56 21.11 -14.03 -29.97
N THR A 57 21.13 -14.76 -31.08
CA THR A 57 20.88 -16.20 -31.10
C THR A 57 22.05 -16.97 -30.45
N ARG A 58 23.30 -16.57 -30.72
CA ARG A 58 24.51 -17.17 -30.11
C ARG A 58 24.59 -16.91 -28.60
N GLN A 59 24.17 -15.73 -28.17
CA GLN A 59 24.08 -15.38 -26.74
C GLN A 59 22.93 -16.10 -26.01
N GLY A 60 22.21 -17.00 -26.70
CA GLY A 60 21.11 -17.76 -26.11
C GLY A 60 19.90 -16.90 -25.75
N ILE A 61 19.82 -15.65 -26.25
CA ILE A 61 18.68 -14.77 -26.02
C ILE A 61 17.55 -15.22 -26.94
N PRO A 62 16.46 -15.81 -26.42
CA PRO A 62 15.35 -16.22 -27.26
C PRO A 62 14.79 -15.00 -27.97
N ALA A 63 14.48 -15.12 -29.26
CA ALA A 63 13.70 -14.06 -29.91
C ALA A 63 12.34 -14.01 -29.21
N ALA A 64 12.10 -12.97 -28.41
CA ALA A 64 10.80 -12.72 -27.82
C ALA A 64 9.68 -12.86 -28.86
N THR A 65 8.91 -13.94 -28.75
CA THR A 65 8.06 -14.45 -29.84
C THR A 65 6.58 -14.42 -29.51
N SER A 66 6.19 -14.09 -28.28
CA SER A 66 4.79 -14.19 -27.91
C SER A 66 3.95 -13.11 -28.61
N ALA A 67 3.17 -13.56 -29.61
CA ALA A 67 2.13 -12.79 -30.26
C ALA A 67 0.83 -12.73 -29.43
N MET A 68 0.83 -13.31 -28.23
CA MET A 68 -0.28 -13.30 -27.29
C MET A 68 -0.71 -11.85 -27.01
N PRO A 69 -2.01 -11.54 -27.08
CA PRO A 69 -2.54 -10.28 -26.61
C PRO A 69 -2.17 -10.04 -25.14
N PHE A 70 -1.79 -8.82 -24.79
CA PHE A 70 -1.44 -8.48 -23.41
C PHE A 70 -2.58 -8.72 -22.43
N GLY A 71 -3.83 -8.57 -22.88
CA GLY A 71 -5.02 -8.84 -22.09
C GLY A 71 -5.13 -10.30 -21.66
N ASP A 72 -4.76 -11.22 -22.55
CA ASP A 72 -4.80 -12.66 -22.29
C ASP A 72 -3.68 -13.06 -21.33
N PHE A 73 -2.48 -12.51 -21.52
CA PHE A 73 -1.39 -12.66 -20.57
C PHE A 73 -1.78 -12.16 -19.17
N LEU A 74 -2.45 -11.00 -19.06
CA LEU A 74 -2.94 -10.50 -17.77
C LEU A 74 -3.98 -11.44 -17.14
N THR A 75 -4.85 -12.06 -17.94
CA THR A 75 -5.79 -13.08 -17.43
C THR A 75 -5.04 -14.26 -16.85
N TYR A 76 -4.11 -14.84 -17.61
CA TYR A 76 -3.28 -15.97 -17.19
C TYR A 76 -2.46 -15.63 -15.95
N TRP A 77 -1.74 -14.51 -15.97
CA TRP A 77 -0.91 -14.06 -14.86
C TRP A 77 -1.71 -13.89 -13.56
N LEU A 78 -2.87 -13.24 -13.62
CA LEU A 78 -3.70 -13.00 -12.43
C LEU A 78 -4.36 -14.27 -11.90
N ALA A 79 -4.66 -15.25 -12.77
CA ALA A 79 -5.32 -16.49 -12.37
C ALA A 79 -4.35 -17.56 -11.87
N VAL A 80 -3.16 -17.67 -12.47
CA VAL A 80 -2.25 -18.80 -12.25
C VAL A 80 -1.05 -18.41 -11.38
N ILE A 81 -0.44 -17.25 -11.63
CA ILE A 81 0.88 -16.93 -11.06
C ILE A 81 0.78 -15.96 -9.89
N ALA A 82 0.01 -14.89 -10.07
CA ALA A 82 -0.16 -13.85 -9.06
C ALA A 82 -0.72 -14.40 -7.72
N PRO A 83 -1.67 -15.36 -7.68
CA PRO A 83 -2.21 -15.87 -6.42
C PRO A 83 -1.18 -16.60 -5.55
N ALA A 84 -0.20 -17.27 -6.16
CA ALA A 84 0.84 -18.00 -5.43
C ALA A 84 1.83 -17.05 -4.70
N ARG A 85 2.00 -15.82 -5.20
CA ARG A 85 2.95 -14.84 -4.65
C ARG A 85 2.30 -13.67 -3.92
N LEU A 86 1.09 -13.28 -4.28
CA LEU A 86 0.45 -12.07 -3.78
C LEU A 86 -0.59 -12.39 -2.72
N LYS A 87 -0.63 -11.56 -1.67
CA LYS A 87 -1.70 -11.63 -0.67
C LYS A 87 -3.06 -11.33 -1.30
N PRO A 88 -4.17 -11.94 -0.83
CA PRO A 88 -5.50 -11.79 -1.41
C PRO A 88 -5.96 -10.34 -1.66
N ALA A 89 -5.68 -9.41 -0.72
CA ALA A 89 -6.02 -7.99 -0.90
C ALA A 89 -5.25 -7.31 -2.05
N THR A 90 -3.99 -7.69 -2.24
CA THR A 90 -3.14 -7.16 -3.31
C THR A 90 -3.62 -7.71 -4.65
N LEU A 91 -3.89 -9.01 -4.72
CA LEU A 91 -4.47 -9.66 -5.90
C LEU A 91 -5.80 -9.02 -6.31
N ASN A 92 -6.73 -8.84 -5.36
CA ASN A 92 -8.01 -8.18 -5.64
C ASN A 92 -7.83 -6.75 -6.19
N SER A 93 -6.81 -6.02 -5.72
CA SER A 93 -6.49 -4.70 -6.26
C SER A 93 -5.92 -4.79 -7.68
N TYR A 94 -5.03 -5.74 -7.94
CA TYR A 94 -4.44 -5.98 -9.26
C TYR A 94 -5.50 -6.40 -10.28
N GLU A 95 -6.40 -7.31 -9.91
CA GLU A 95 -7.56 -7.70 -10.71
C GLU A 95 -8.46 -6.51 -11.02
N GLY A 96 -8.77 -5.69 -10.00
CA GLY A 96 -9.61 -4.50 -10.15
C GLY A 96 -9.02 -3.49 -11.13
N LEU A 97 -7.75 -3.14 -10.97
CA LEU A 97 -7.06 -2.21 -11.87
C LEU A 97 -6.88 -2.78 -13.27
N SER A 98 -6.55 -4.06 -13.37
CA SER A 98 -6.35 -4.74 -14.65
C SER A 98 -7.64 -4.80 -15.45
N ARG A 99 -8.74 -5.22 -14.83
CA ARG A 99 -10.05 -5.32 -15.47
C ARG A 99 -10.62 -3.97 -15.86
N LEU A 100 -10.53 -2.97 -14.97
CA LEU A 100 -11.21 -1.69 -15.17
C LEU A 100 -10.46 -0.72 -16.06
N TYR A 101 -9.12 -0.80 -16.14
CA TYR A 101 -8.32 0.24 -16.80
C TYR A 101 -7.26 -0.30 -17.75
N ILE A 102 -6.47 -1.29 -17.31
CA ILE A 102 -5.33 -1.75 -18.11
C ILE A 102 -5.78 -2.56 -19.33
N LYS A 103 -6.65 -3.57 -19.13
CA LYS A 103 -7.13 -4.44 -20.21
C LYS A 103 -7.92 -3.66 -21.27
N PRO A 104 -8.85 -2.74 -20.91
CA PRO A 104 -9.55 -1.93 -21.92
C PRO A 104 -8.60 -1.11 -22.81
N ALA A 105 -7.55 -0.52 -22.23
CA ALA A 105 -6.64 0.36 -22.98
C ALA A 105 -5.55 -0.40 -23.76
N LEU A 106 -4.91 -1.38 -23.11
CA LEU A 106 -3.69 -2.04 -23.63
C LEU A 106 -3.91 -3.52 -24.00
N GLY A 107 -5.04 -4.12 -23.62
CA GLY A 107 -5.23 -5.57 -23.70
C GLY A 107 -5.19 -6.14 -25.12
N LYS A 108 -5.67 -5.38 -26.12
CA LYS A 108 -5.67 -5.80 -27.53
C LYS A 108 -4.27 -5.79 -28.17
N LYS A 109 -3.31 -5.03 -27.61
CA LYS A 109 -1.95 -4.98 -28.14
C LYS A 109 -1.24 -6.29 -27.85
N LYS A 110 -0.49 -6.79 -28.84
CA LYS A 110 0.37 -7.97 -28.66
C LYS A 110 1.48 -7.64 -27.67
N LEU A 111 1.77 -8.59 -26.80
CA LEU A 111 2.75 -8.43 -25.72
C LEU A 111 4.14 -8.02 -26.25
N ASN A 112 4.59 -8.64 -27.35
CA ASN A 112 5.86 -8.31 -28.01
C ASN A 112 5.87 -6.97 -28.79
N ARG A 113 4.72 -6.31 -28.95
CA ARG A 113 4.59 -5.00 -29.61
C ARG A 113 4.31 -3.86 -28.64
N LEU A 114 4.19 -4.14 -27.35
CA LEU A 114 3.96 -3.11 -26.35
C LEU A 114 5.22 -2.25 -26.22
N SER A 115 5.07 -0.94 -26.40
CA SER A 115 6.17 0.03 -26.37
C SER A 115 6.10 0.93 -25.13
N PRO A 116 7.22 1.61 -24.78
CA PRO A 116 7.21 2.62 -23.73
C PRO A 116 6.26 3.79 -24.04
N THR A 117 6.09 4.11 -25.34
CA THR A 117 5.16 5.15 -25.80
C THR A 117 3.72 4.77 -25.48
N ASP A 118 3.34 3.51 -25.69
CA ASP A 118 1.98 3.03 -25.37
C ASP A 118 1.66 3.20 -23.89
N ILE A 119 2.62 2.88 -23.02
CA ILE A 119 2.45 3.01 -21.57
C ILE A 119 2.39 4.49 -21.18
N ARG A 120 3.23 5.35 -21.74
CA ARG A 120 3.20 6.81 -21.50
C ARG A 120 1.85 7.41 -21.89
N LEU A 121 1.36 7.10 -23.09
CA LEU A 121 0.07 7.58 -23.57
C LEU A 121 -1.07 7.09 -22.68
N PHE A 122 -1.07 5.79 -22.32
CA PHE A 122 -2.06 5.24 -21.40
C PHE A 122 -2.05 5.93 -20.03
N LEU A 123 -0.87 6.13 -19.43
CA LEU A 123 -0.79 6.80 -18.12
C LEU A 123 -1.21 8.27 -18.18
N ALA A 124 -0.88 8.97 -19.27
CA ALA A 124 -1.30 10.35 -19.50
C ALA A 124 -2.83 10.45 -19.64
N GLU A 125 -3.43 9.57 -20.45
CA GLU A 125 -4.89 9.48 -20.61
C GLU A 125 -5.57 9.06 -19.30
N PHE A 126 -5.01 8.09 -18.57
CA PHE A 126 -5.54 7.67 -17.28
C PHE A 126 -5.49 8.81 -16.26
N LYS A 127 -4.42 9.61 -16.24
CA LYS A 127 -4.27 10.78 -15.34
C LYS A 127 -5.28 11.88 -15.65
N SER A 128 -5.52 12.18 -16.93
CA SER A 128 -6.41 13.28 -17.36
C SER A 128 -7.88 12.87 -17.42
N GLY A 129 -8.14 11.58 -17.66
CA GLY A 129 -9.45 10.99 -17.85
C GLY A 129 -10.30 10.95 -16.59
N CYS A 130 -11.61 11.08 -16.78
CA CYS A 130 -12.57 10.99 -15.69
C CYS A 130 -12.83 9.51 -15.33
N LEU A 131 -12.95 9.18 -14.04
CA LEU A 131 -13.10 7.79 -13.57
C LEU A 131 -14.34 7.08 -14.12
N CYS A 132 -15.43 7.79 -14.42
CA CYS A 132 -16.60 7.15 -15.05
C CYS A 132 -16.39 6.90 -16.55
N CYS A 133 -15.66 7.78 -17.25
CA CYS A 133 -15.27 7.64 -18.64
C CYS A 133 -14.38 6.40 -18.80
N LEU A 134 -13.31 6.35 -17.99
CA LEU A 134 -12.30 5.30 -18.01
C LEU A 134 -12.88 3.91 -17.75
N ARG A 135 -14.04 3.83 -17.08
CA ARG A 135 -14.74 2.58 -16.77
C ARG A 135 -15.95 2.31 -17.66
N GLY A 136 -16.31 3.24 -18.56
CA GLY A 136 -17.53 3.16 -19.36
C GLY A 136 -18.84 3.16 -18.55
N VAL A 137 -18.82 3.58 -17.28
CA VAL A 137 -19.96 3.40 -16.36
C VAL A 137 -21.17 4.23 -16.76
N ASP A 138 -20.95 5.46 -17.22
CA ASP A 138 -22.03 6.35 -17.64
C ASP A 138 -22.54 5.96 -19.04
N ALA A 139 -21.65 5.58 -19.94
CA ALA A 139 -22.00 5.12 -21.29
C ALA A 139 -22.83 3.83 -21.28
N ALA A 140 -22.60 2.95 -20.29
CA ALA A 140 -23.35 1.72 -20.11
C ALA A 140 -24.78 1.92 -19.56
N ARG A 141 -25.15 3.13 -19.11
CA ARG A 141 -26.51 3.41 -18.63
C ARG A 141 -27.48 3.60 -19.80
N ALA A 142 -28.76 3.34 -19.53
CA ALA A 142 -29.86 3.73 -20.39
C ALA A 142 -29.76 5.23 -20.73
N LYS A 143 -30.21 5.62 -21.93
CA LYS A 143 -30.00 6.98 -22.45
C LYS A 143 -30.49 8.08 -21.50
N GLU A 144 -31.60 7.80 -20.81
CA GLU A 144 -32.28 8.67 -19.84
C GLU A 144 -31.51 8.80 -18.51
N ASP A 145 -30.73 7.79 -18.12
CA ASP A 145 -29.97 7.72 -16.86
C ASP A 145 -28.52 8.22 -16.97
N ARG A 146 -28.13 8.69 -18.15
CA ARG A 146 -26.80 9.25 -18.41
C ARG A 146 -26.69 10.62 -17.76
N THR A 147 -25.70 10.79 -16.90
CA THR A 147 -25.59 11.98 -16.03
C THR A 147 -24.25 12.69 -16.14
N CYS A 148 -23.31 12.13 -16.90
CA CYS A 148 -21.94 12.57 -16.90
C CYS A 148 -21.41 12.78 -18.33
N CYS A 149 -20.28 12.14 -18.67
CA CYS A 149 -19.61 12.38 -19.95
C CYS A 149 -20.39 11.88 -21.16
N ALA A 150 -21.36 10.97 -20.99
CA ALA A 150 -22.23 10.57 -22.10
C ALA A 150 -23.26 11.65 -22.46
N VAL A 151 -23.43 12.68 -21.61
CA VAL A 151 -24.23 13.90 -21.87
C VAL A 151 -23.35 15.17 -21.86
N ASN A 152 -22.05 15.03 -22.15
CA ASN A 152 -21.05 16.11 -22.17
C ASN A 152 -20.86 16.87 -20.84
N LYS A 153 -21.28 16.30 -19.71
CA LYS A 153 -21.13 16.90 -18.37
C LYS A 153 -20.08 16.15 -17.54
N CYS A 154 -18.81 16.51 -17.67
CA CYS A 154 -17.74 15.78 -16.99
C CYS A 154 -17.79 15.91 -15.46
N CYS A 155 -17.76 14.78 -14.74
CA CYS A 155 -17.72 14.76 -13.26
C CYS A 155 -16.40 15.26 -12.66
N LYS A 156 -15.36 15.48 -13.49
CA LYS A 156 -14.01 15.91 -13.11
C LYS A 156 -13.33 15.03 -12.03
N ARG A 157 -13.90 13.86 -11.70
CA ARG A 157 -13.31 12.89 -10.76
C ARG A 157 -12.17 12.14 -11.45
N ARG A 158 -10.97 12.66 -11.37
CA ARG A 158 -9.75 12.07 -11.96
C ARG A 158 -9.04 11.14 -10.97
N PRO A 159 -8.26 10.15 -11.44
CA PRO A 159 -7.40 9.35 -10.57
C PRO A 159 -6.37 10.20 -9.83
N SER A 160 -6.11 9.87 -8.57
CA SER A 160 -5.01 10.50 -7.82
C SER A 160 -3.65 10.07 -8.39
N ALA A 161 -2.60 10.89 -8.20
CA ALA A 161 -1.23 10.54 -8.58
C ALA A 161 -0.79 9.18 -8.00
N ARG A 162 -1.23 8.86 -6.76
CA ARG A 162 -1.02 7.55 -6.14
C ARG A 162 -1.68 6.40 -6.89
N THR A 163 -2.88 6.62 -7.41
CA THR A 163 -3.57 5.63 -8.24
C THR A 163 -2.82 5.41 -9.55
N VAL A 164 -2.30 6.47 -10.18
CA VAL A 164 -1.49 6.37 -11.41
C VAL A 164 -0.21 5.55 -11.15
N GLN A 165 0.54 5.86 -10.09
CA GLN A 165 1.70 5.07 -9.68
C GLN A 165 1.36 3.61 -9.44
N TYR A 166 0.21 3.33 -8.81
CA TYR A 166 -0.18 1.96 -8.51
C TYR A 166 -0.55 1.18 -9.78
N VAL A 167 -1.23 1.79 -10.74
CA VAL A 167 -1.49 1.19 -12.06
C VAL A 167 -0.18 0.88 -12.80
N HIS A 168 0.78 1.81 -12.78
CA HIS A 168 2.11 1.58 -13.34
C HIS A 168 2.86 0.44 -12.63
N ALA A 169 2.77 0.34 -11.30
CA ALA A 169 3.36 -0.76 -10.55
C ALA A 169 2.77 -2.13 -10.94
N VAL A 170 1.45 -2.21 -11.21
CA VAL A 170 0.81 -3.43 -11.73
C VAL A 170 1.35 -3.79 -13.11
N LEU A 171 1.43 -2.82 -14.03
CA LEU A 171 2.01 -3.01 -15.36
C LEU A 171 3.46 -3.51 -15.29
N ARG A 172 4.28 -2.86 -14.46
CA ARG A 172 5.68 -3.24 -14.23
C ARG A 172 5.77 -4.66 -13.68
N SER A 173 4.93 -5.04 -12.73
CA SER A 173 4.91 -6.39 -12.17
C SER A 173 4.50 -7.44 -13.19
N ALA A 174 3.46 -7.18 -13.98
CA ALA A 174 2.96 -8.09 -15.02
C ALA A 174 4.02 -8.31 -16.10
N LEU A 175 4.57 -7.24 -16.66
CA LEU A 175 5.59 -7.33 -17.71
C LEU A 175 6.90 -7.92 -17.18
N GLN A 176 7.23 -7.73 -15.90
CA GLN A 176 8.38 -8.41 -15.31
C GLN A 176 8.17 -9.93 -15.24
N GLN A 177 6.94 -10.38 -14.97
CA GLN A 177 6.62 -11.80 -15.01
C GLN A 177 6.69 -12.34 -16.44
N ALA A 178 6.19 -11.59 -17.43
CA ALA A 178 6.32 -11.95 -18.84
C ALA A 178 7.78 -12.10 -19.30
N VAL A 179 8.70 -11.29 -18.76
CA VAL A 179 10.15 -11.46 -18.99
C VAL A 179 10.68 -12.75 -18.36
N ARG A 180 10.23 -13.10 -17.15
CA ARG A 180 10.66 -14.34 -16.47
C ARG A 180 10.20 -15.61 -17.15
N GLU A 181 9.09 -15.54 -17.87
CA GLU A 181 8.58 -16.62 -18.74
C GLU A 181 9.06 -16.48 -20.18
N GLU A 182 10.04 -15.60 -20.43
CA GLU A 182 10.69 -15.42 -21.73
C GLU A 182 9.74 -15.05 -22.89
N LEU A 183 8.52 -14.58 -22.56
CA LEU A 183 7.53 -14.14 -23.54
C LEU A 183 7.95 -12.82 -24.21
N ILE A 184 8.70 -11.99 -23.47
CA ILE A 184 9.29 -10.72 -23.91
C ILE A 184 10.72 -10.55 -23.41
N ALA A 185 11.54 -9.88 -24.20
CA ALA A 185 12.96 -9.69 -23.89
C ALA A 185 13.22 -8.60 -22.83
N ARG A 186 12.32 -7.62 -22.70
CA ARG A 186 12.48 -6.52 -21.75
C ARG A 186 11.15 -6.00 -21.23
N ASN A 187 11.19 -5.47 -20.01
CA ASN A 187 10.05 -4.83 -19.38
C ASN A 187 9.99 -3.35 -19.77
N VAL A 188 9.14 -3.02 -20.73
CA VAL A 188 8.98 -1.64 -21.25
C VAL A 188 8.38 -0.67 -20.24
N ALA A 189 7.72 -1.13 -19.17
CA ALA A 189 7.20 -0.25 -18.12
C ALA A 189 8.32 0.33 -17.22
N ARG A 190 9.48 -0.32 -17.13
CA ARG A 190 10.57 0.10 -16.21
C ARG A 190 11.14 1.48 -16.53
N ILE A 191 11.09 1.87 -17.80
CA ILE A 191 11.68 3.13 -18.30
C ILE A 191 10.66 4.27 -18.39
N VAL A 192 9.43 4.03 -17.95
CA VAL A 192 8.38 5.06 -17.95
C VAL A 192 8.30 5.70 -16.58
N GLU A 193 8.44 7.02 -16.55
CA GLU A 193 8.31 7.82 -15.34
C GLU A 193 6.85 7.92 -14.87
N THR A 194 6.68 8.19 -13.58
CA THR A 194 5.38 8.34 -12.94
C THR A 194 5.31 9.66 -12.20
N PRO A 195 4.10 10.23 -11.99
CA PRO A 195 3.99 11.50 -11.29
C PRO A 195 4.55 11.41 -9.88
N THR A 196 5.28 12.44 -9.46
CA THR A 196 5.68 12.64 -8.06
C THR A 196 4.43 12.85 -7.21
N ILE A 197 4.41 12.26 -6.02
CA ILE A 197 3.34 12.45 -5.05
C ILE A 197 3.88 13.32 -3.94
N GLU A 198 3.31 14.51 -3.81
CA GLU A 198 3.47 15.31 -2.61
C GLU A 198 2.79 14.59 -1.44
N ARG A 199 3.55 14.37 -0.36
CA ARG A 199 3.02 13.77 0.85
C ARG A 199 2.14 14.81 1.54
N GLN A 200 0.85 14.53 1.66
CA GLN A 200 -0.02 15.35 2.50
C GLN A 200 0.35 15.15 3.97
N GLU A 201 0.49 16.26 4.68
CA GLU A 201 0.74 16.25 6.11
C GLU A 201 -0.47 15.66 6.85
N VAL A 202 -0.21 14.65 7.69
CA VAL A 202 -1.25 14.05 8.53
C VAL A 202 -1.36 14.90 9.79
N ARG A 203 -2.55 15.44 10.06
CA ARG A 203 -2.82 16.18 11.30
C ARG A 203 -3.54 15.26 12.30
N PRO A 204 -2.84 14.66 13.27
CA PRO A 204 -3.47 13.85 14.31
C PRO A 204 -4.38 14.71 15.21
N LEU A 205 -5.24 14.04 15.98
CA LEU A 205 -5.92 14.69 17.10
C LEU A 205 -4.93 15.02 18.21
N ASP A 206 -5.10 16.18 18.85
CA ASP A 206 -4.35 16.53 20.05
C ASP A 206 -4.92 15.85 21.32
N ALA A 207 -4.28 16.08 22.48
CA ALA A 207 -4.69 15.48 23.74
C ALA A 207 -6.05 15.97 24.25
N ALA A 208 -6.46 17.20 23.95
CA ALA A 208 -7.77 17.73 24.33
C ALA A 208 -8.87 17.12 23.45
N GLU A 209 -8.68 17.13 22.13
CA GLU A 209 -9.58 16.53 21.14
C GLU A 209 -9.76 15.02 21.41
N ALA A 210 -8.68 14.29 21.67
CA ALA A 210 -8.73 12.85 21.99
C ALA A 210 -9.53 12.58 23.28
N ARG A 211 -9.37 13.41 24.33
CA ARG A 211 -10.14 13.30 25.58
C ARG A 211 -11.63 13.56 25.35
N ILE A 212 -11.98 14.59 24.59
CA ILE A 212 -13.37 14.93 24.26
C ILE A 212 -14.02 13.78 23.45
N LEU A 213 -13.32 13.27 22.43
CA LEU A 213 -13.78 12.13 21.64
C LEU A 213 -14.05 10.91 22.51
N LEU A 214 -13.14 10.55 23.41
CA LEU A 214 -13.30 9.41 24.31
C LEU A 214 -14.42 9.61 25.34
N LYS A 215 -14.59 10.84 25.85
CA LYS A 215 -15.71 11.18 26.75
C LYS A 215 -17.04 10.97 26.06
N THR A 216 -17.18 11.42 24.82
CA THR A 216 -18.40 11.21 24.00
C THR A 216 -18.60 9.73 23.66
N ALA A 217 -17.51 9.01 23.36
CA ALA A 217 -17.56 7.59 23.05
C ALA A 217 -17.94 6.68 24.24
N ARG A 218 -17.93 7.17 25.49
CA ARG A 218 -18.27 6.34 26.68
C ARG A 218 -19.65 5.69 26.61
N LYS A 219 -20.62 6.35 25.98
CA LYS A 219 -21.98 5.80 25.79
C LYS A 219 -22.11 4.85 24.61
N HIS A 220 -21.05 4.70 23.80
CA HIS A 220 -21.07 3.89 22.60
C HIS A 220 -20.75 2.43 22.94
N ARG A 221 -21.50 1.49 22.36
CA ARG A 221 -21.32 0.02 22.54
C ARG A 221 -19.87 -0.45 22.36
N LEU A 222 -19.15 0.17 21.42
CA LEU A 222 -17.74 -0.12 21.13
C LEU A 222 -16.76 0.84 21.82
N TYR A 223 -17.07 1.38 23.00
CA TYR A 223 -16.17 2.29 23.73
C TYR A 223 -14.77 1.69 23.92
N ALA A 224 -14.68 0.43 24.34
CA ALA A 224 -13.41 -0.27 24.54
C ALA A 224 -12.55 -0.32 23.27
N LEU A 225 -13.18 -0.45 22.09
CA LEU A 225 -12.47 -0.43 20.80
C LEU A 225 -11.82 0.94 20.54
N TRP A 226 -12.56 2.03 20.76
CA TRP A 226 -12.06 3.38 20.52
C TRP A 226 -10.94 3.76 21.47
N LEU A 227 -11.10 3.41 22.75
CA LEU A 227 -10.07 3.59 23.76
C LEU A 227 -8.81 2.80 23.39
N LEU A 228 -8.96 1.53 23.02
CA LEU A 228 -7.85 0.67 22.62
C LEU A 228 -7.11 1.24 21.40
N LEU A 229 -7.82 1.67 20.36
CA LEU A 229 -7.21 2.21 19.14
C LEU A 229 -6.37 3.47 19.40
N ILE A 230 -6.83 4.36 20.29
CA ILE A 230 -6.13 5.60 20.64
C ILE A 230 -4.96 5.34 21.60
N SER A 231 -5.08 4.39 22.52
CA SER A 231 -4.04 4.11 23.52
C SER A 231 -2.90 3.23 23.01
N THR A 232 -3.19 2.28 22.12
CA THR A 232 -2.21 1.29 21.64
C THR A 232 -1.78 1.50 20.19
N GLY A 233 -2.52 2.31 19.44
CA GLY A 233 -2.25 2.58 18.03
C GLY A 233 -2.38 1.34 17.13
N LEU A 234 -3.13 0.30 17.56
CA LEU A 234 -3.38 -0.88 16.73
C LEU A 234 -3.95 -0.50 15.36
N ARG A 235 -3.55 -1.24 14.32
CA ARG A 235 -4.20 -1.06 13.01
C ARG A 235 -5.65 -1.53 13.15
N ARG A 236 -6.58 -0.84 12.48
CA ARG A 236 -8.01 -1.19 12.48
C ARG A 236 -8.30 -2.69 12.36
N GLY A 237 -7.66 -3.35 11.39
CA GLY A 237 -7.85 -4.78 11.17
C GLY A 237 -7.20 -5.67 12.23
N GLU A 238 -6.11 -5.21 12.88
CA GLU A 238 -5.52 -5.88 14.05
C GLU A 238 -6.52 -5.84 15.22
N ALA A 239 -7.06 -4.66 15.54
CA ALA A 239 -8.04 -4.50 16.62
C ALA A 239 -9.29 -5.36 16.40
N LEU A 240 -9.84 -5.37 15.18
CA LEU A 240 -11.00 -6.18 14.84
C LEU A 240 -10.70 -7.69 14.72
N GLY A 241 -9.42 -8.07 14.66
CA GLY A 241 -8.98 -9.45 14.58
C GLY A 241 -8.71 -10.10 15.94
N LEU A 242 -8.84 -9.35 17.04
CA LEU A 242 -8.54 -9.82 18.38
C LEU A 242 -9.56 -10.84 18.87
N THR A 243 -9.06 -11.90 19.50
CA THR A 243 -9.86 -12.83 20.30
C THR A 243 -9.57 -12.65 21.79
N TRP A 244 -10.49 -13.07 22.66
CA TRP A 244 -10.28 -13.03 24.11
C TRP A 244 -9.04 -13.81 24.54
N SER A 245 -8.68 -14.88 23.82
CA SER A 245 -7.43 -15.63 24.04
C SER A 245 -6.14 -14.88 23.66
N ASP A 246 -6.24 -13.74 22.97
CA ASP A 246 -5.11 -12.88 22.66
C ASP A 246 -4.81 -11.86 23.77
N ILE A 247 -5.71 -11.72 24.76
CA ILE A 247 -5.65 -10.70 25.80
C ILE A 247 -5.54 -11.36 27.17
N ASP A 248 -4.46 -11.03 27.88
CA ASP A 248 -4.32 -11.34 29.30
C ASP A 248 -4.74 -10.10 30.10
N LEU A 249 -5.95 -10.17 30.68
CA LEU A 249 -6.52 -9.08 31.48
C LEU A 249 -5.85 -8.98 32.87
N GLY A 250 -5.19 -10.04 33.35
CA GLY A 250 -4.49 -10.03 34.64
C GLY A 250 -3.16 -9.30 34.55
N THR A 251 -2.35 -9.61 33.52
CA THR A 251 -1.06 -8.94 33.29
C THR A 251 -1.18 -7.68 32.44
N GLY A 252 -2.35 -7.40 31.86
CA GLY A 252 -2.56 -6.26 30.98
C GLY A 252 -1.78 -6.37 29.67
N GLN A 253 -1.63 -7.57 29.10
CA GLN A 253 -0.89 -7.80 27.87
C GLN A 253 -1.81 -8.21 26.72
N LEU A 254 -1.58 -7.63 25.54
CA LEU A 254 -2.31 -7.93 24.31
C LEU A 254 -1.37 -8.44 23.23
N ARG A 255 -1.66 -9.61 22.66
CA ARG A 255 -0.87 -10.24 21.59
C ARG A 255 -1.51 -10.03 20.23
N VAL A 256 -0.87 -9.29 19.35
CA VAL A 256 -1.38 -9.05 17.98
C VAL A 256 -1.05 -10.25 17.09
N ARG A 257 -2.02 -11.14 16.85
CA ARG A 257 -1.81 -12.37 16.05
C ARG A 257 -2.52 -12.40 14.71
N ARG A 258 -3.58 -11.61 14.55
CA ARG A 258 -4.50 -11.69 13.40
C ARG A 258 -4.82 -10.30 12.85
N ASN A 259 -5.36 -10.28 11.64
CA ASN A 259 -5.85 -9.07 10.99
C ASN A 259 -7.12 -9.39 10.19
N LEU A 260 -8.18 -8.62 10.43
CA LEU A 260 -9.44 -8.68 9.68
C LEU A 260 -9.42 -7.72 8.47
N GLN A 261 -9.69 -8.25 7.29
CA GLN A 261 -9.79 -7.49 6.05
C GLN A 261 -11.07 -7.81 5.28
N ARG A 262 -11.62 -6.83 4.55
CA ARG A 262 -12.75 -7.04 3.65
C ARG A 262 -12.27 -7.16 2.20
N ILE A 263 -12.45 -8.32 1.58
CA ILE A 263 -12.01 -8.64 0.21
C ILE A 263 -13.18 -9.29 -0.53
N LYS A 264 -13.45 -8.88 -1.78
CA LYS A 264 -14.55 -9.44 -2.62
C LYS A 264 -15.92 -9.57 -1.91
N ARG A 265 -16.23 -8.68 -0.96
CA ARG A 265 -17.44 -8.63 -0.10
C ARG A 265 -17.45 -9.59 1.10
N GLU A 266 -16.39 -10.36 1.29
CA GLU A 266 -16.20 -11.26 2.42
C GLU A 266 -15.24 -10.66 3.45
N LEU A 267 -15.37 -11.12 4.69
CA LEU A 267 -14.45 -10.79 5.77
C LEU A 267 -13.47 -11.95 5.91
N LEU A 268 -12.19 -11.67 5.71
CA LEU A 268 -11.13 -12.67 5.78
C LEU A 268 -10.19 -12.33 6.95
N PHE A 269 -9.92 -13.34 7.76
CA PHE A 269 -8.89 -13.29 8.78
C PHE A 269 -7.58 -13.76 8.16
N GLY A 270 -6.54 -12.94 8.29
CA GLY A 270 -5.19 -13.28 7.86
C GLY A 270 -4.19 -13.04 8.97
N THR A 271 -2.96 -13.50 8.75
CA THR A 271 -1.84 -13.11 9.60
C THR A 271 -1.39 -11.69 9.26
N PRO A 272 -0.86 -10.94 10.24
CA PRO A 272 -0.28 -9.63 10.01
C PRO A 272 0.77 -9.62 8.88
N LYS A 273 0.96 -8.46 8.25
CA LYS A 273 1.70 -8.39 6.99
C LYS A 273 3.17 -8.83 7.11
N THR A 274 3.78 -8.66 8.28
CA THR A 274 5.20 -8.87 8.57
C THR A 274 5.39 -9.54 9.93
N ALA A 275 6.46 -10.31 10.13
CA ALA A 275 6.79 -10.93 11.42
C ALA A 275 6.80 -9.92 12.58
N ARG A 276 7.35 -8.72 12.36
CA ARG A 276 7.37 -7.60 13.33
C ARG A 276 5.99 -7.09 13.76
N SER A 277 4.94 -7.42 13.01
CA SER A 277 3.57 -7.07 13.40
C SER A 277 3.00 -8.05 14.43
N LEU A 278 3.60 -9.24 14.60
CA LEU A 278 3.37 -10.12 15.73
C LEU A 278 4.11 -9.54 16.93
N ARG A 279 3.37 -8.88 17.81
CA ARG A 279 3.94 -8.16 18.95
C ARG A 279 3.00 -8.25 20.14
N THR A 280 3.59 -8.12 21.32
CA THR A 280 2.86 -7.92 22.57
C THR A 280 2.82 -6.43 22.86
N VAL A 281 1.64 -5.93 23.22
CA VAL A 281 1.41 -4.53 23.59
C VAL A 281 0.89 -4.50 25.02
N SER A 282 1.55 -3.71 25.87
CA SER A 282 1.09 -3.45 27.23
C SER A 282 -0.12 -2.51 27.21
N LEU A 283 -1.17 -2.89 27.93
CA LEU A 283 -2.42 -2.16 28.02
C LEU A 283 -2.42 -1.23 29.24
N PRO A 284 -2.78 0.05 29.09
CA PRO A 284 -3.08 0.90 30.24
C PRO A 284 -4.22 0.32 31.07
N ARG A 285 -4.20 0.52 32.40
CA ARG A 285 -5.25 0.03 33.31
C ARG A 285 -6.67 0.37 32.86
N LYS A 286 -6.88 1.62 32.42
CA LYS A 286 -8.18 2.08 31.89
C LYS A 286 -8.66 1.27 30.66
N CYS A 287 -7.74 0.73 29.85
CA CYS A 287 -8.08 -0.15 28.73
C CYS A 287 -8.50 -1.53 29.22
N VAL A 288 -7.81 -2.07 30.23
CA VAL A 288 -8.18 -3.34 30.87
C VAL A 288 -9.58 -3.24 31.48
N ASP A 289 -9.85 -2.18 32.25
CA ASP A 289 -11.17 -1.94 32.85
C ASP A 289 -12.27 -1.85 31.79
N ALA A 290 -12.01 -1.13 30.68
CA ALA A 290 -12.94 -1.00 29.57
C ALA A 290 -13.17 -2.33 28.83
N LEU A 291 -12.14 -3.17 28.70
CA LEU A 291 -12.25 -4.50 28.11
C LEU A 291 -13.05 -5.47 29.00
N ILE A 292 -12.87 -5.42 30.32
CA ILE A 292 -13.67 -6.21 31.28
C ILE A 292 -15.14 -5.82 31.17
N ALA A 293 -15.45 -4.51 31.18
CA ALA A 293 -16.82 -4.03 31.02
C ALA A 293 -17.42 -4.46 29.66
N HIS A 294 -16.62 -4.39 28.59
CA HIS A 294 -17.03 -4.85 27.26
C HIS A 294 -17.27 -6.37 27.21
N GLN A 295 -16.47 -7.18 27.90
CA GLN A 295 -16.67 -8.62 28.01
C GLN A 295 -18.01 -8.96 28.67
N ALA A 296 -18.32 -8.29 29.78
CA ALA A 296 -19.59 -8.45 30.49
C ALA A 296 -20.79 -8.03 29.61
N GLN A 297 -20.67 -6.90 28.90
CA GLN A 297 -21.69 -6.45 27.96
C GLN A 297 -21.89 -7.44 26.80
N GLN A 298 -20.80 -7.98 26.25
CA GLN A 298 -20.86 -8.93 25.15
C GLN A 298 -21.55 -10.24 25.58
N GLU A 299 -21.31 -10.72 26.80
CA GLU A 299 -21.98 -11.92 27.32
C GLU A 299 -23.49 -11.68 27.48
N GLN A 300 -23.91 -10.47 27.88
CA GLN A 300 -25.32 -10.11 27.90
C GLN A 300 -25.92 -10.06 26.48
N GLU A 301 -25.21 -9.46 25.51
CA GLU A 301 -25.63 -9.46 24.10
C GLU A 301 -25.75 -10.88 23.54
N ARG A 302 -24.84 -11.78 23.92
CA ARG A 302 -24.87 -13.19 23.54
C ARG A 302 -26.11 -13.91 24.09
N LYS A 303 -26.45 -13.69 25.36
CA LYS A 303 -27.68 -14.25 25.97
C LYS A 303 -28.93 -13.75 25.24
N VAL A 304 -29.00 -12.46 24.93
CA VAL A 304 -30.13 -11.85 24.20
C VAL A 304 -30.21 -12.36 22.76
N ALA A 305 -29.09 -12.52 22.07
CA ALA A 305 -29.06 -13.00 20.70
C ALA A 305 -29.43 -14.49 20.57
N GLY A 306 -29.17 -15.29 21.61
CA GLY A 306 -29.51 -16.72 21.66
C GLY A 306 -29.04 -17.46 20.42
N ALA A 307 -29.98 -18.10 19.72
CA ALA A 307 -29.71 -18.86 18.50
C ALA A 307 -29.15 -18.04 17.32
N LYS A 308 -29.21 -16.69 17.36
CA LYS A 308 -28.59 -15.82 16.34
C LYS A 308 -27.09 -15.64 16.55
N TRP A 309 -26.56 -15.98 17.73
CA TRP A 309 -25.15 -15.94 18.04
C TRP A 309 -24.47 -17.23 17.54
N GLN A 310 -24.33 -17.36 16.23
CA GLN A 310 -23.74 -18.54 15.61
C GLN A 310 -22.30 -18.30 15.15
N PRO A 311 -21.41 -19.29 15.31
CA PRO A 311 -20.09 -19.23 14.74
C PRO A 311 -20.19 -19.15 13.21
N VAL A 312 -19.35 -18.31 12.61
CA VAL A 312 -19.24 -18.22 11.15
C VAL A 312 -18.10 -19.15 10.72
N PRO A 313 -18.30 -20.08 9.77
CA PRO A 313 -17.23 -20.93 9.26
C PRO A 313 -16.02 -20.11 8.79
N GLY A 314 -14.82 -20.52 9.20
CA GLY A 314 -13.56 -19.83 8.87
C GLY A 314 -13.25 -18.58 9.71
N HIS A 315 -14.14 -18.18 10.62
CA HIS A 315 -13.86 -17.12 11.59
C HIS A 315 -13.32 -17.72 12.90
N PRO A 316 -12.41 -17.02 13.60
CA PRO A 316 -11.98 -17.45 14.93
C PRO A 316 -13.12 -17.34 15.94
N SER A 317 -13.14 -18.25 16.91
CA SER A 317 -14.04 -18.18 18.06
C SER A 317 -13.57 -17.11 19.06
N GLY A 318 -14.52 -16.56 19.83
CA GLY A 318 -14.21 -15.63 20.92
C GLY A 318 -13.67 -14.27 20.47
N LEU A 319 -14.18 -13.72 19.37
CA LEU A 319 -13.84 -12.36 18.92
C LEU A 319 -14.21 -11.32 19.99
N VAL A 320 -13.29 -10.38 20.25
CA VAL A 320 -13.52 -9.29 21.22
C VAL A 320 -14.54 -8.30 20.69
N PHE A 321 -14.42 -7.88 19.43
CA PHE A 321 -15.28 -6.84 18.84
C PHE A 321 -16.22 -7.40 17.77
N THR A 322 -17.39 -7.85 18.21
CA THR A 322 -18.45 -8.40 17.35
C THR A 322 -19.60 -7.43 17.15
N THR A 323 -20.50 -7.71 16.20
CA THR A 323 -21.87 -7.17 16.18
C THR A 323 -22.68 -7.72 17.36
N ALA A 324 -23.88 -7.18 17.60
CA ALA A 324 -24.81 -7.68 18.62
C ALA A 324 -25.24 -9.15 18.40
N THR A 325 -24.97 -9.72 17.22
CA THR A 325 -25.24 -11.11 16.85
C THR A 325 -23.99 -11.99 16.83
N GLY A 326 -22.85 -11.51 17.34
CA GLY A 326 -21.62 -12.28 17.43
C GLY A 326 -20.78 -12.35 16.14
N ARG A 327 -21.20 -11.67 15.07
CA ARG A 327 -20.44 -11.62 13.81
C ARG A 327 -19.28 -10.62 13.89
N ALA A 328 -18.24 -10.84 13.10
CA ALA A 328 -17.12 -9.89 13.01
C ALA A 328 -17.61 -8.51 12.54
N THR A 329 -17.15 -7.43 13.19
CA THR A 329 -17.51 -6.07 12.80
C THR A 329 -16.83 -5.69 11.49
N ASP A 330 -17.59 -5.18 10.51
CA ASP A 330 -17.03 -4.78 9.21
C ASP A 330 -16.07 -3.58 9.34
N PRO A 331 -14.81 -3.68 8.88
CA PRO A 331 -13.84 -2.58 8.93
C PRO A 331 -14.31 -1.28 8.26
N ARG A 332 -15.21 -1.33 7.28
CA ARG A 332 -15.77 -0.14 6.61
C ARG A 332 -16.71 0.63 7.52
N SER A 333 -17.46 -0.06 8.37
CA SER A 333 -18.43 0.55 9.28
C SER A 333 -17.75 1.45 10.32
N LEU A 334 -16.53 1.12 10.74
CA LEU A 334 -15.81 1.91 11.75
C LEU A 334 -15.53 3.35 11.31
N ASN A 335 -15.19 3.60 10.04
CA ASN A 335 -14.97 4.98 9.58
C ASN A 335 -16.27 5.80 9.62
N ARG A 336 -17.42 5.16 9.35
CA ARG A 336 -18.73 5.81 9.46
C ARG A 336 -19.06 6.10 10.91
N MET A 337 -18.87 5.13 11.80
CA MET A 337 -19.08 5.29 13.25
C MET A 337 -18.18 6.39 13.83
N LEU A 338 -16.89 6.41 13.48
CA LEU A 338 -15.95 7.44 13.94
C LEU A 338 -16.31 8.82 13.40
N THR A 339 -16.78 8.93 12.15
CA THR A 339 -17.24 10.21 11.59
C THR A 339 -18.41 10.77 12.40
N ILE A 340 -19.36 9.92 12.80
CA ILE A 340 -20.48 10.29 13.66
C ILE A 340 -19.97 10.73 15.04
N LEU A 341 -19.09 9.94 15.67
CA LEU A 341 -18.50 10.27 16.96
C LEU A 341 -17.72 11.60 16.94
N CYS A 342 -16.95 11.88 15.88
CA CYS A 342 -16.23 13.16 15.76
C CYS A 342 -17.21 14.34 15.68
N ARG A 343 -18.29 14.19 14.91
CA ARG A 343 -19.34 15.21 14.79
C ARG A 343 -20.01 15.46 16.15
N ASP A 344 -20.40 14.40 16.84
CA ASP A 344 -21.10 14.50 18.12
C ASP A 344 -20.18 15.04 19.22
N ALA A 345 -18.88 14.73 19.15
CA ALA A 345 -17.83 15.28 20.01
C ALA A 345 -17.38 16.70 19.63
N LYS A 346 -17.86 17.26 18.51
CA LYS A 346 -17.45 18.55 17.94
C LYS A 346 -15.93 18.66 17.75
N VAL A 347 -15.27 17.56 17.38
CA VAL A 347 -13.83 17.53 17.06
C VAL A 347 -13.63 17.36 15.56
N ARG A 348 -12.41 17.65 15.09
CA ARG A 348 -12.02 17.48 13.69
C ARG A 348 -12.31 16.06 13.22
N ARG A 349 -12.84 15.96 11.99
CA ARG A 349 -13.06 14.66 11.37
C ARG A 349 -11.73 13.97 11.05
N VAL A 350 -11.53 12.79 11.62
CA VAL A 350 -10.38 11.92 11.35
C VAL A 350 -10.83 10.53 10.91
N ARG A 351 -9.94 9.79 10.24
CA ARG A 351 -10.17 8.38 9.87
C ARG A 351 -9.68 7.47 10.99
N VAL A 352 -10.16 6.24 11.01
CA VAL A 352 -9.73 5.25 12.03
C VAL A 352 -8.22 5.01 11.99
N HIS A 353 -7.61 5.10 10.80
CA HIS A 353 -6.16 4.99 10.67
C HIS A 353 -5.42 6.17 11.29
N ASP A 354 -6.03 7.35 11.31
CA ASP A 354 -5.43 8.56 11.88
C ASP A 354 -5.38 8.50 13.42
N LEU A 355 -6.20 7.64 14.08
CA LEU A 355 -6.11 7.39 15.52
C LEU A 355 -4.78 6.76 15.93
N ARG A 356 -4.17 5.97 15.03
CA ARG A 356 -2.81 5.46 15.23
C ARG A 356 -1.78 6.59 15.17
N HIS A 357 -2.03 7.60 14.33
CA HIS A 357 -1.20 8.80 14.28
C HIS A 357 -1.37 9.65 15.55
N THR A 358 -2.60 9.75 16.07
CA THR A 358 -2.88 10.33 17.39
C THR A 358 -2.10 9.62 18.49
N CYS A 359 -2.15 8.28 18.57
CA CYS A 359 -1.40 7.52 19.57
C CYS A 359 0.09 7.86 19.55
N ALA A 360 0.71 7.82 18.37
CA ALA A 360 2.13 8.12 18.19
C ALA A 360 2.48 9.56 18.59
N SER A 361 1.66 10.53 18.16
CA SER A 361 1.84 11.95 18.50
C SER A 361 1.73 12.20 20.00
N LEU A 362 0.79 11.52 20.67
CA LEU A 362 0.62 11.63 22.13
C LEU A 362 1.81 11.01 22.88
N LEU A 363 2.29 9.83 22.47
CA LEU A 363 3.46 9.21 23.09
C LEU A 363 4.72 10.06 22.91
N LEU A 364 4.92 10.64 21.73
CA LEU A 364 6.01 11.57 21.47
C LEU A 364 5.92 12.83 22.34
N ALA A 365 4.74 13.43 22.46
CA ALA A 365 4.53 14.58 23.31
C ALA A 365 4.77 14.30 24.81
N GLN A 366 4.65 13.04 25.24
CA GLN A 366 4.99 12.60 26.59
C GLN A 366 6.48 12.21 26.75
N GLY A 367 7.31 12.41 25.72
CA GLY A 367 8.75 12.12 25.77
C GLY A 367 9.11 10.64 25.66
N VAL A 368 8.19 9.79 25.19
CA VAL A 368 8.51 8.37 24.97
C VAL A 368 9.50 8.24 23.81
N ASP A 369 10.54 7.44 24.00
CA ASP A 369 11.58 7.21 23.00
C ASP A 369 10.99 6.73 21.65
N PRO A 370 11.43 7.28 20.50
CA PRO A 370 10.95 6.90 19.18
C PRO A 370 11.08 5.41 18.84
N ARG A 371 12.10 4.71 19.38
CA ARG A 371 12.27 3.26 19.16
C ARG A 371 11.19 2.47 19.88
N THR A 372 10.87 2.83 21.11
CA THR A 372 9.75 2.26 21.89
C THR A 372 8.43 2.48 21.17
N ILE A 373 8.17 3.69 20.68
CA ILE A 373 6.96 4.00 19.87
C ILE A 373 6.91 3.15 18.60
N MET A 374 8.04 3.00 17.90
CA MET A 374 8.14 2.16 16.70
C MET A 374 7.77 0.70 17.01
N GLU A 375 8.20 0.17 18.15
CA GLU A 375 7.88 -1.19 18.62
C GLU A 375 6.41 -1.34 19.02
N THR A 376 5.88 -0.43 19.84
CA THR A 376 4.46 -0.41 20.24
C THR A 376 3.53 -0.37 19.03
N LEU A 377 3.85 0.48 18.06
CA LEU A 377 3.07 0.60 16.83
C LEU A 377 3.34 -0.57 15.88
N GLY A 378 4.53 -1.17 15.88
CA GLY A 378 4.91 -2.19 14.90
C GLY A 378 5.12 -1.58 13.50
N HIS A 379 5.86 -0.47 13.44
CA HIS A 379 6.37 0.08 12.17
C HIS A 379 7.59 -0.72 11.69
N SER A 380 7.69 -0.91 10.38
CA SER A 380 8.84 -1.60 9.78
C SER A 380 10.10 -0.73 9.78
N THR A 381 9.94 0.59 9.65
CA THR A 381 11.02 1.57 9.60
C THR A 381 10.71 2.76 10.52
N ILE A 382 11.74 3.31 11.15
CA ILE A 382 11.63 4.45 12.07
C ILE A 382 11.19 5.73 11.34
N THR A 383 11.55 5.87 10.07
CA THR A 383 11.16 6.94 9.16
C THR A 383 9.64 7.12 9.10
N MET A 384 8.85 6.04 9.20
CA MET A 384 7.38 6.15 9.24
C MET A 384 6.88 6.89 10.48
N THR A 385 7.60 6.78 11.60
CA THR A 385 7.30 7.51 12.83
C THR A 385 7.83 8.93 12.72
N LEU A 386 9.12 9.12 12.43
CA LEU A 386 9.77 10.44 12.47
C LEU A 386 9.27 11.42 11.40
N ASP A 387 9.11 10.99 10.15
CA ASP A 387 8.64 11.86 9.05
C ASP A 387 7.23 12.41 9.30
N THR A 388 6.42 11.71 10.10
CA THR A 388 5.01 12.08 10.32
C THR A 388 4.85 13.07 11.49
N TYR A 389 5.82 13.16 12.41
CA TYR A 389 5.70 13.95 13.64
C TYR A 389 6.86 14.90 13.89
N ALA A 390 7.61 15.26 12.84
CA ALA A 390 8.72 16.21 12.94
C ALA A 390 8.33 17.53 13.65
N HIS A 391 7.09 18.00 13.46
CA HIS A 391 6.57 19.20 14.13
C HIS A 391 6.41 19.03 15.65
N VAL A 392 6.08 17.84 16.15
CA VAL A 392 5.97 17.55 17.59
C VAL A 392 7.36 17.48 18.22
N MET A 393 8.39 17.08 17.46
CA MET A 393 9.75 16.99 18.00
C MET A 393 10.35 18.37 18.32
N GLN A 394 9.90 19.46 17.69
CA GLN A 394 10.42 20.80 18.01
C GLN A 394 10.12 21.23 19.45
N THR A 395 8.94 20.88 19.98
CA THR A 395 8.62 21.16 21.40
C THR A 395 9.39 20.22 22.34
N THR A 396 9.62 18.97 21.93
CA THR A 396 10.44 18.01 22.70
C THR A 396 11.91 18.42 22.74
N LEU A 397 12.46 18.99 21.66
CA LEU A 397 13.84 19.47 21.59
C LEU A 397 14.08 20.61 22.57
N LYS A 398 13.13 21.55 22.70
CA LYS A 398 13.20 22.60 23.71
C LYS A 398 13.20 22.01 25.12
N ALA A 399 12.24 21.14 25.43
CA ALA A 399 12.18 20.47 26.73
C ALA A 399 13.41 19.58 27.02
N ALA A 400 14.09 19.06 25.99
CA ALA A 400 15.34 18.31 26.15
C ALA A 400 16.52 19.23 26.44
N ALA A 401 16.55 20.44 25.87
CA ALA A 401 17.52 21.47 26.22
C ALA A 401 17.29 21.95 27.67
N ASP A 402 16.04 22.26 28.05
CA ASP A 402 15.69 22.69 29.41
C ASP A 402 16.14 21.63 30.46
N ARG A 403 15.92 20.34 30.18
CA ARG A 403 16.41 19.25 31.06
C ARG A 403 17.92 19.09 31.08
N MET A 404 18.62 19.52 30.03
CA MET A 404 20.08 19.52 30.00
C MET A 404 20.61 20.66 30.87
N ASP A 405 19.97 21.83 30.85
CA ASP A 405 20.29 22.93 31.76
C ASP A 405 20.11 22.48 33.23
N ASP A 406 18.98 21.82 33.54
CA ASP A 406 18.74 21.23 34.87
C ASP A 406 19.80 20.17 35.25
N ALA A 407 20.24 19.35 34.30
CA ALA A 407 21.18 18.26 34.54
C ALA A 407 22.64 18.71 34.66
N LEU A 408 22.99 19.81 33.99
CA LEU A 408 24.33 20.39 34.04
C LEU A 408 24.54 21.24 35.31
N GLY A 409 23.46 21.60 36.02
CA GLY A 409 23.54 22.22 37.35
C GLY A 409 24.42 23.46 37.36
N VAL A 410 24.36 24.27 36.30
CA VAL A 410 25.07 25.55 36.26
C VAL A 410 24.24 26.56 37.04
N ASP A 411 24.21 26.39 38.36
CA ASP A 411 23.75 27.44 39.25
C ASP A 411 24.69 28.64 39.02
N GLU A 412 24.14 29.79 38.62
CA GLU A 412 24.87 31.04 38.63
C GLU A 412 25.41 31.24 40.06
N PRO A 413 26.72 31.50 40.25
CA PRO A 413 27.24 31.75 41.57
C PRO A 413 26.53 32.97 42.14
N THR A 414 25.78 32.76 43.22
CA THR A 414 25.27 33.82 44.07
C THR A 414 26.47 34.63 44.55
N GLU A 415 26.61 35.85 44.03
CA GLU A 415 27.47 36.88 44.58
C GLU A 415 27.04 37.14 46.02
N ASP A 416 27.70 36.50 46.99
CA ASP A 416 27.76 36.95 48.37
C ASP A 416 28.87 36.15 49.08
N GLU A 417 30.07 36.73 49.15
CA GLU A 417 30.95 36.73 50.33
C GLU A 417 32.31 37.32 49.95
N GLU A 418 32.58 38.57 50.33
CA GLU A 418 33.89 38.96 50.87
C GLU A 418 33.74 40.24 51.72
N GLY A 419 33.27 40.04 52.95
CA GLY A 419 33.55 40.97 54.05
C GLY A 419 35.00 40.76 54.51
N GLY A 420 35.93 41.58 54.03
CA GLY A 420 37.30 41.63 54.53
C GLY A 420 37.45 42.63 55.69
N PRO A 421 38.01 42.25 56.86
CA PRO A 421 38.25 43.18 57.95
C PRO A 421 39.63 43.85 57.83
N GLY A 422 39.66 45.16 58.11
CA GLY A 422 40.74 45.80 58.85
C GLY A 422 41.97 46.29 58.07
N CYS A 423 42.04 47.61 57.88
CA CYS A 423 43.31 48.33 57.93
C CYS A 423 43.13 49.63 58.74
N ALA A 424 43.74 49.69 59.92
CA ALA A 424 43.81 50.88 60.77
C ALA A 424 44.87 51.86 60.23
N PRO A 425 44.74 53.18 60.47
CA PRO A 425 45.72 54.15 60.01
C PRO A 425 46.86 54.31 61.01
N ALA A 426 48.08 54.55 60.51
CA ALA A 426 49.21 55.01 61.32
C ALA A 426 49.72 56.35 60.77
N ALA A 427 49.82 57.30 61.70
CA ALA A 427 50.40 58.65 61.66
C ALA A 427 49.60 59.75 60.92
#